data_AF-A0A351AAM5-F1
#
_entry.id   AF-A0A351AAM5-F1
#
_cell.length_a   1.000
_cell.length_b   1.000
_cell.length_c   1.000
_cell.angle_alpha   90.00
_cell.angle_beta   90.00
_cell.angle_gamma   90.00
#
_symmetry.space_group_name_H-M   'P 1'
#
loop_
_entity.id
_entity.type
_entity.pdbx_description
1 polymer ?
#
loop_
_entity_poly.entity_id
_entity_poly.type
_entity_poly.pdbx_seq_one_letter_code
_entity_poly.pdbx_strand_id
1 'polypeptide(L)'
;SSDLMDGFEVMPMEAAAPIGDLFITVTGNKHVLDDRHFKVIKDGAVVCNSGHFNVEINIPALDALSKARREVRPFVEEFTRHDGSKVYLLADGRLINLAAAEGHPASVMDMSFANQALCAEYMVANAANMGKDVYSVPDDIDKNVARLKLATMGANIDVLTPEQEQYLASWQEGT
;
A
#
# COMPACT_ATOMS: atom_id res chain seq x y z
N SER A 1 7.56 13.81 -2.90
CA SER A 1 8.83 14.55 -2.84
C SER A 1 9.83 13.94 -1.86
N SER A 2 9.40 13.02 -0.98
CA SER A 2 10.29 12.19 -0.14
C SER A 2 11.18 11.27 -0.96
N ASP A 3 10.66 10.64 -2.01
CA ASP A 3 11.37 9.58 -2.74
C ASP A 3 12.65 10.08 -3.43
N LEU A 4 12.66 11.36 -3.85
CA LEU A 4 13.86 12.00 -4.40
C LEU A 4 14.96 12.16 -3.33
N MET A 5 14.55 12.38 -2.07
CA MET A 5 15.47 12.50 -0.93
C MET A 5 16.02 11.14 -0.50
N ASP A 6 15.30 10.06 -0.79
CA ASP A 6 15.73 8.68 -0.60
C ASP A 6 16.59 8.15 -1.77
N GLY A 7 16.86 9.00 -2.78
CA GLY A 7 17.75 8.69 -3.91
C GLY A 7 17.07 8.02 -5.10
N PHE A 8 15.73 7.94 -5.11
CA PHE A 8 14.99 7.40 -6.25
C PHE A 8 14.79 8.44 -7.34
N GLU A 9 14.85 8.01 -8.59
CA GLU A 9 14.48 8.83 -9.73
C GLU A 9 12.95 8.94 -9.79
N VAL A 10 12.43 10.16 -9.84
CA VAL A 10 11.00 10.44 -9.93
C VAL A 10 10.70 10.92 -11.34
N MET A 11 9.84 10.20 -12.05
CA MET A 11 9.46 10.54 -13.42
C MET A 11 7.99 10.23 -13.73
N PRO A 12 7.40 10.90 -14.74
CA PRO A 12 6.07 10.56 -15.23
C PRO A 12 6.01 9.13 -15.80
N MET A 13 4.82 8.51 -15.75
CA MET A 13 4.60 7.17 -16.29
C MET A 13 4.86 7.12 -17.81
N GLU A 14 4.61 8.21 -18.52
CA GLU A 14 4.92 8.37 -19.94
C GLU A 14 6.42 8.26 -20.25
N ALA A 15 7.29 8.64 -19.31
CA ALA A 15 8.74 8.49 -19.42
C ALA A 15 9.23 7.12 -18.93
N ALA A 16 8.60 6.57 -17.88
CA ALA A 16 8.98 5.27 -17.31
C ALA A 16 8.54 4.08 -18.18
N ALA A 17 7.39 4.14 -18.84
CA ALA A 17 6.84 3.05 -19.66
C ALA A 17 7.81 2.50 -20.72
N PRO A 18 8.53 3.31 -21.52
CA PRO A 18 9.45 2.80 -22.53
C PRO A 18 10.77 2.23 -21.98
N ILE A 19 11.12 2.46 -20.71
CA ILE A 19 12.40 2.03 -20.14
C ILE A 19 12.26 0.93 -19.07
N GLY A 20 11.12 0.87 -18.39
CA GLY A 20 10.88 -0.03 -17.27
C GLY A 20 10.68 -1.48 -17.67
N ASP A 21 11.25 -2.38 -16.89
CA ASP A 21 11.08 -3.84 -17.02
C ASP A 21 10.04 -4.40 -16.04
N LEU A 22 9.84 -3.73 -14.90
CA LEU A 22 8.91 -4.10 -13.85
C LEU A 22 8.11 -2.88 -13.40
N PHE A 23 6.78 -3.01 -13.39
CA PHE A 23 5.85 -1.97 -12.97
C PHE A 23 5.02 -2.48 -11.80
N ILE A 24 5.04 -1.73 -10.68
CA ILE A 24 4.27 -2.03 -9.48
C ILE A 24 3.40 -0.81 -9.16
N THR A 25 2.08 -0.96 -9.25
CA THR A 25 1.14 0.11 -8.86
C THR A 25 0.81 0.03 -7.37
N VAL A 26 0.90 1.17 -6.67
CA VAL A 26 0.67 1.31 -5.22
C VAL A 26 -0.07 2.62 -4.89
N THR A 27 -0.97 3.06 -5.76
CA THR A 27 -1.52 4.44 -5.71
C THR A 27 -2.89 4.55 -5.05
N GLY A 28 -3.66 3.46 -5.01
CA GLY A 28 -5.08 3.47 -4.66
C GLY A 28 -5.98 4.14 -5.70
N ASN A 29 -5.47 4.45 -6.90
CA ASN A 29 -6.16 5.19 -7.95
C ASN A 29 -6.44 4.32 -9.19
N LYS A 30 -7.19 4.85 -10.15
CA LYS A 30 -7.65 4.12 -11.34
C LYS A 30 -6.81 4.48 -12.57
N HIS A 31 -6.46 3.47 -13.37
CA HIS A 31 -5.76 3.59 -14.66
C HIS A 31 -4.41 4.33 -14.57
N VAL A 32 -3.61 3.98 -13.56
CA VAL A 32 -2.22 4.42 -13.43
C VAL A 32 -1.41 3.91 -14.62
N LEU A 33 -1.57 2.62 -14.96
CA LEU A 33 -1.12 2.07 -16.24
C LEU A 33 -2.34 1.97 -17.17
N ASP A 34 -2.25 2.67 -18.30
CA ASP A 34 -3.35 2.84 -19.25
C ASP A 34 -2.87 2.60 -20.69
N ASP A 35 -3.79 2.67 -21.65
CA ASP A 35 -3.59 2.39 -23.08
C ASP A 35 -2.32 3.04 -23.65
N ARG A 36 -2.07 4.32 -23.32
CA ARG A 36 -0.92 5.08 -23.81
C ARG A 36 0.41 4.54 -23.28
N HIS A 37 0.42 4.01 -22.06
CA HIS A 37 1.60 3.40 -21.46
C HIS A 37 1.86 2.04 -22.09
N PHE A 38 0.82 1.21 -22.24
CA PHE A 38 0.96 -0.11 -22.87
C PHE A 38 1.40 -0.04 -24.32
N LYS A 39 1.08 1.03 -25.07
CA LYS A 39 1.55 1.17 -26.45
C LYS A 39 3.07 1.26 -26.56
N VAL A 40 3.73 1.88 -25.58
CA VAL A 40 5.18 2.12 -25.58
C VAL A 40 5.95 1.23 -24.60
N ILE A 41 5.25 0.38 -23.85
CA ILE A 41 5.87 -0.51 -22.86
C ILE A 41 6.81 -1.51 -23.54
N LYS A 42 7.92 -1.83 -22.87
CA LYS A 42 8.93 -2.78 -23.36
C LYS A 42 8.33 -4.17 -23.58
N ASP A 43 8.84 -4.86 -24.59
CA ASP A 43 8.59 -6.29 -24.77
C ASP A 43 9.12 -7.07 -23.56
N GLY A 44 8.28 -7.94 -23.01
CA GLY A 44 8.58 -8.74 -21.84
C GLY A 44 8.41 -8.02 -20.51
N ALA A 45 7.87 -6.80 -20.49
CA ALA A 45 7.61 -6.08 -19.26
C ALA A 45 6.66 -6.85 -18.32
N VAL A 46 6.96 -6.81 -17.02
CA VAL A 46 6.16 -7.40 -15.96
C VAL A 46 5.37 -6.32 -15.26
N VAL A 47 4.07 -6.54 -15.08
CA VAL A 47 3.15 -5.57 -14.47
C VAL A 47 2.39 -6.24 -13.33
N CYS A 48 2.38 -5.60 -12.17
CA CYS A 48 1.62 -6.04 -11.02
C CYS A 48 1.08 -4.86 -10.20
N ASN A 49 0.18 -5.18 -9.29
CA ASN A 49 -0.47 -4.23 -8.41
C ASN A 49 -0.31 -4.69 -6.96
N SER A 50 0.05 -3.76 -6.09
CA SER A 50 0.07 -3.94 -4.64
C SER A 50 -0.72 -2.84 -3.90
N GLY A 51 -1.50 -2.05 -4.64
CA GLY A 51 -2.44 -1.09 -4.10
C GLY A 51 -3.81 -1.70 -3.79
N HIS A 52 -4.86 -0.88 -3.67
CA HIS A 52 -6.09 -1.31 -2.99
C HIS A 52 -7.03 -2.16 -3.86
N PHE A 53 -7.11 -1.86 -5.17
CA PHE A 53 -8.00 -2.57 -6.11
C PHE A 53 -7.29 -2.84 -7.44
N ASN A 54 -7.79 -3.79 -8.23
CA ASN A 54 -7.21 -4.13 -9.53
C ASN A 54 -7.37 -3.06 -10.62
N VAL A 55 -8.13 -1.99 -10.34
CA VAL A 55 -8.40 -0.90 -11.29
C VAL A 55 -7.23 0.04 -11.53
N GLU A 56 -6.12 -0.10 -10.79
CA GLU A 56 -4.91 0.68 -11.03
C GLU A 56 -4.30 0.37 -12.41
N ILE A 57 -4.50 -0.85 -12.90
CA ILE A 57 -4.05 -1.31 -14.21
C ILE A 57 -5.28 -1.40 -15.10
N ASN A 58 -5.29 -0.70 -16.24
CA ASN A 58 -6.38 -0.81 -17.22
C ASN A 58 -6.24 -2.11 -18.03
N ILE A 59 -6.58 -3.25 -17.40
CA ILE A 59 -6.56 -4.59 -18.01
C ILE A 59 -7.44 -4.64 -19.28
N PRO A 60 -8.65 -4.05 -19.32
CA PRO A 60 -9.43 -4.00 -20.57
C PRO A 60 -8.69 -3.32 -21.73
N ALA A 61 -7.94 -2.24 -21.47
CA ALA A 61 -7.14 -1.61 -22.51
C ALA A 61 -5.96 -2.49 -22.96
N LEU A 62 -5.31 -3.19 -22.02
CA LEU A 62 -4.25 -4.15 -22.33
C LEU A 62 -4.79 -5.33 -23.17
N ASP A 63 -5.97 -5.84 -22.83
CA ASP A 63 -6.67 -6.90 -23.56
C ASP A 63 -7.02 -6.44 -24.99
N ALA A 64 -7.53 -5.23 -25.15
CA ALA A 64 -7.83 -4.63 -26.46
C ALA A 64 -6.57 -4.38 -27.33
N LEU A 65 -5.40 -4.25 -26.73
CA LEU A 65 -4.11 -4.14 -27.43
C LEU A 65 -3.48 -5.52 -27.73
N SER A 66 -4.13 -6.59 -27.28
CA SER A 66 -3.63 -7.96 -27.33
C SER A 66 -4.42 -8.83 -28.29
N LYS A 67 -3.69 -9.70 -29.01
CA LYS A 67 -4.28 -10.72 -29.89
C LYS A 67 -4.44 -12.08 -29.21
N ALA A 68 -3.74 -12.29 -28.09
CA ALA A 68 -3.85 -13.51 -27.30
C ALA A 68 -3.52 -13.23 -25.84
N ARG A 69 -4.21 -13.93 -24.94
CA ARG A 69 -3.96 -13.99 -23.51
C ARG A 69 -3.84 -15.46 -23.12
N ARG A 70 -2.80 -15.82 -22.36
CA ARG A 70 -2.64 -17.18 -21.83
C ARG A 70 -2.01 -17.16 -20.46
N GLU A 71 -2.42 -18.09 -19.62
CA GLU A 71 -1.72 -18.36 -18.37
C GLU A 71 -0.44 -19.15 -18.67
N VAL A 72 0.71 -18.61 -18.29
CA VAL A 72 2.01 -19.27 -18.49
C VAL A 72 2.48 -20.01 -17.25
N ARG A 73 2.02 -19.58 -16.07
CA ARG A 73 2.22 -20.18 -14.74
C ARG A 73 1.07 -19.73 -13.84
N PRO A 74 0.82 -20.42 -12.71
CA PRO A 74 -0.13 -19.94 -11.71
C PRO A 74 0.09 -18.47 -11.40
N PHE A 75 -0.97 -17.67 -11.55
CA PHE A 75 -0.97 -16.22 -11.31
C PHE A 75 -0.10 -15.39 -12.28
N VAL A 76 0.34 -15.94 -13.41
CA VAL A 76 1.10 -15.21 -14.41
C VAL A 76 0.44 -15.38 -15.77
N GLU A 77 -0.07 -14.27 -16.30
CA GLU A 77 -0.71 -14.23 -17.61
C GLU A 77 0.16 -13.45 -18.60
N GLU A 78 0.41 -14.06 -19.75
CA GLU A 78 1.07 -13.43 -20.88
C GLU A 78 0.02 -12.85 -21.84
N PHE A 79 0.08 -11.54 -22.02
CA PHE A 79 -0.64 -10.79 -23.05
C PHE A 79 0.28 -10.64 -24.25
N THR A 80 -0.02 -11.33 -25.35
CA THR A 80 0.66 -11.14 -26.63
C THR A 80 -0.03 -10.02 -27.39
N ARG A 81 0.66 -8.89 -27.55
CA ARG A 81 0.20 -7.68 -28.23
C ARG A 81 0.09 -7.88 -29.75
N HIS A 82 -0.66 -7.00 -30.41
CA HIS A 82 -0.83 -7.05 -31.86
C HIS A 82 0.50 -6.91 -32.63
N ASP A 83 1.43 -6.11 -32.11
CA ASP A 83 2.78 -5.93 -32.65
C ASP A 83 3.72 -7.13 -32.40
N GLY A 84 3.26 -8.14 -31.66
CA GLY A 84 4.03 -9.35 -31.32
C GLY A 84 4.81 -9.25 -30.01
N SER A 85 4.89 -8.06 -29.40
CA SER A 85 5.47 -7.91 -28.06
C SER A 85 4.58 -8.54 -26.99
N LYS A 86 5.15 -8.78 -25.82
CA LYS A 86 4.53 -9.47 -24.70
C LYS A 86 4.52 -8.59 -23.46
N VAL A 87 3.45 -8.70 -22.69
CA VAL A 87 3.34 -8.12 -21.34
C VAL A 87 2.92 -9.23 -20.39
N TYR A 88 3.58 -9.35 -19.26
CA TYR A 88 3.23 -10.32 -18.22
C TYR A 88 2.48 -9.62 -17.10
N LEU A 89 1.22 -10.00 -16.91
CA LEU A 89 0.40 -9.53 -15.80
C LEU A 89 0.45 -10.54 -14.67
N LEU A 90 0.77 -10.07 -13.46
CA LEU A 90 0.75 -10.91 -12.27
C LEU A 90 -0.61 -10.80 -11.55
N ALA A 91 -1.12 -11.94 -11.09
CA ALA A 91 -2.31 -12.09 -10.27
C ALA A 91 -3.57 -11.37 -10.78
N ASP A 92 -3.78 -11.28 -12.10
CA ASP A 92 -4.92 -10.58 -12.72
C ASP A 92 -5.05 -9.11 -12.24
N GLY A 93 -3.90 -8.48 -11.94
CA GLY A 93 -3.83 -7.12 -11.39
C GLY A 93 -4.36 -6.98 -9.96
N ARG A 94 -4.64 -8.08 -9.26
CA ARG A 94 -5.01 -8.07 -7.83
C ARG A 94 -3.75 -7.93 -6.98
N LEU A 95 -3.95 -7.72 -5.69
CA LEU A 95 -2.89 -7.54 -4.71
C LEU A 95 -1.89 -8.71 -4.76
N ILE A 96 -0.73 -8.46 -5.37
CA ILE A 96 0.25 -9.50 -5.66
C ILE A 96 0.83 -10.10 -4.38
N ASN A 97 0.96 -9.28 -3.34
CA ASN A 97 1.41 -9.70 -2.00
C ASN A 97 0.43 -10.66 -1.31
N LEU A 98 -0.84 -10.67 -1.68
CA LEU A 98 -1.86 -11.59 -1.15
C LEU A 98 -2.17 -12.75 -2.09
N ALA A 99 -2.04 -12.54 -3.40
CA ALA A 99 -2.38 -13.53 -4.41
C ALA A 99 -1.21 -14.46 -4.77
N ALA A 100 0.04 -13.98 -4.68
CA ALA A 100 1.24 -14.75 -5.01
C ALA A 100 2.22 -14.89 -3.83
N ALA A 101 1.88 -14.35 -2.65
CA ALA A 101 2.62 -14.51 -1.40
C ALA A 101 1.64 -14.61 -0.20
N GLU A 102 2.15 -14.95 1.00
CA GLU A 102 1.35 -15.14 2.22
C GLU A 102 0.91 -13.83 2.92
N GLY A 103 0.71 -12.74 2.17
CA GLY A 103 0.30 -11.46 2.73
C GLY A 103 1.33 -10.86 3.71
N HIS A 104 0.86 -9.97 4.58
CA HIS A 104 1.71 -9.44 5.65
C HIS A 104 1.94 -10.51 6.72
N PRO A 105 3.17 -10.67 7.24
CA PRO A 105 3.43 -11.55 8.38
C PRO A 105 2.44 -11.27 9.52
N ALA A 106 1.97 -12.30 10.21
CA ALA A 106 1.01 -12.18 11.32
C ALA A 106 1.44 -11.13 12.37
N SER A 107 2.75 -10.94 12.55
CA SER A 107 3.34 -9.94 13.44
C SER A 107 2.99 -8.48 13.05
N VAL A 108 2.74 -8.18 11.78
CA VAL A 108 2.36 -6.85 11.30
C VAL A 108 0.85 -6.64 11.37
N MET A 109 0.05 -7.70 11.15
CA MET A 109 -1.42 -7.62 11.22
C MET A 109 -1.98 -7.55 12.64
N ASP A 110 -1.22 -8.02 13.63
CA ASP A 110 -1.56 -8.01 15.05
C ASP A 110 -1.92 -6.60 15.58
N MET A 111 -1.15 -5.57 15.22
CA MET A 111 -1.46 -4.19 15.61
C MET A 111 -2.76 -3.69 14.98
N SER A 112 -2.98 -3.99 13.71
CA SER A 112 -4.20 -3.58 12.99
C SER A 112 -5.45 -4.23 13.60
N PHE A 113 -5.40 -5.51 13.94
CA PHE A 113 -6.52 -6.20 14.58
C PHE A 113 -6.75 -5.74 16.02
N ALA A 114 -5.69 -5.47 16.78
CA ALA A 114 -5.81 -4.89 18.12
C ALA A 114 -6.46 -3.49 18.07
N ASN A 115 -6.03 -2.62 17.15
CA ASN A 115 -6.66 -1.32 16.94
C ASN A 115 -8.13 -1.46 16.53
N GLN A 116 -8.47 -2.37 15.61
CA GLN A 116 -9.86 -2.61 15.21
C GLN A 116 -10.74 -3.08 16.37
N ALA A 117 -10.26 -4.00 17.20
CA ALA A 117 -11.00 -4.53 18.34
C ALA A 117 -11.26 -3.45 19.42
N LEU A 118 -10.23 -2.67 19.78
CA LEU A 118 -10.35 -1.61 20.78
C LEU A 118 -11.20 -0.44 20.27
N CYS A 119 -11.10 -0.08 18.99
CA CYS A 119 -12.00 0.90 18.38
C CYS A 119 -13.45 0.42 18.39
N ALA A 120 -13.70 -0.88 18.14
CA ALA A 120 -15.05 -1.43 18.22
C ALA A 120 -15.62 -1.36 19.66
N GLU A 121 -14.82 -1.68 20.67
CA GLU A 121 -15.19 -1.52 22.07
C GLU A 121 -15.49 -0.06 22.42
N TYR A 122 -14.62 0.86 22.02
CA TYR A 122 -14.79 2.29 22.24
C TYR A 122 -16.08 2.83 21.59
N MET A 123 -16.36 2.43 20.35
CA MET A 123 -17.59 2.82 19.66
C MET A 123 -18.84 2.32 20.40
N VAL A 124 -18.83 1.07 20.89
CA VAL A 124 -19.96 0.53 21.65
C VAL A 124 -20.15 1.28 22.96
N ALA A 125 -19.07 1.58 23.69
CA ALA A 125 -19.13 2.30 24.96
C ALA A 125 -19.57 3.77 24.80
N ASN A 126 -19.22 4.42 23.68
CA ASN A 126 -19.46 5.83 23.44
C ASN A 126 -20.58 6.11 22.42
N ALA A 127 -21.29 5.08 21.96
CA ALA A 127 -22.28 5.16 20.89
C ALA A 127 -23.31 6.29 21.06
N ALA A 128 -23.74 6.55 22.29
CA ALA A 128 -24.71 7.60 22.62
C ALA A 128 -24.20 9.03 22.34
N ASN A 129 -22.87 9.22 22.36
CA ASN A 129 -22.21 10.50 22.17
C ASN A 129 -21.54 10.62 20.78
N MET A 130 -21.63 9.59 19.95
CA MET A 130 -21.06 9.58 18.60
C MET A 130 -22.13 9.88 17.56
N GLY A 131 -21.82 10.83 16.67
CA GLY A 131 -22.61 11.12 15.48
C GLY A 131 -22.30 10.16 14.34
N LYS A 132 -22.95 10.37 13.20
CA LYS A 132 -22.67 9.65 11.96
C LYS A 132 -21.54 10.35 11.21
N ASP A 133 -20.32 10.16 11.68
CA ASP A 133 -19.13 10.79 11.11
C ASP A 133 -17.95 9.81 11.02
N VAL A 134 -16.89 10.22 10.34
CA VAL A 134 -15.63 9.48 10.29
C VAL A 134 -14.74 9.95 11.43
N TYR A 135 -14.49 9.06 12.39
CA TYR A 135 -13.64 9.33 13.52
C TYR A 135 -12.26 8.71 13.32
N SER A 136 -11.21 9.47 13.62
CA SER A 136 -9.87 8.91 13.81
C SER A 136 -9.83 8.00 15.05
N VAL A 137 -8.88 7.07 15.08
CA VAL A 137 -8.60 6.27 16.27
C VAL A 137 -8.21 7.21 17.43
N PRO A 138 -8.83 7.09 18.61
CA PRO A 138 -8.41 7.83 19.80
C PRO A 138 -6.92 7.60 20.14
N ASP A 139 -6.19 8.67 20.45
CA ASP A 139 -4.74 8.63 20.71
C ASP A 139 -4.34 7.66 21.84
N ASP A 140 -5.20 7.49 22.84
CA ASP A 140 -4.99 6.58 23.97
C ASP A 140 -5.02 5.11 23.54
N ILE A 141 -5.93 4.76 22.62
CA ILE A 141 -6.02 3.43 22.03
C ILE A 141 -4.75 3.13 21.22
N ASP A 142 -4.36 4.05 20.34
CA ASP A 142 -3.21 3.86 19.46
C ASP A 142 -1.90 3.72 20.27
N LYS A 143 -1.69 4.59 21.27
CA LYS A 143 -0.55 4.49 22.19
C LYS A 143 -0.54 3.18 22.98
N ASN A 144 -1.71 2.70 23.41
CA ASN A 144 -1.79 1.44 24.15
C ASN A 144 -1.45 0.24 23.26
N VAL A 145 -1.93 0.21 22.02
CA VAL A 145 -1.57 -0.84 21.04
C VAL A 145 -0.08 -0.82 20.72
N ALA A 146 0.51 0.36 20.50
CA ALA A 146 1.95 0.50 20.29
C ALA A 146 2.76 -0.01 21.49
N ARG A 147 2.37 0.34 22.72
CA ARG A 147 3.02 -0.11 23.96
C ARG A 147 2.94 -1.63 24.13
N LEU A 148 1.76 -2.21 23.90
CA LEU A 148 1.57 -3.66 23.93
C LEU A 148 2.45 -4.36 22.89
N LYS A 149 2.54 -3.82 21.68
CA LYS A 149 3.39 -4.38 20.63
C LYS A 149 4.86 -4.40 21.04
N LEU A 150 5.38 -3.27 21.52
CA LEU A 150 6.76 -3.15 21.99
C LEU A 150 7.07 -4.19 23.08
N ALA A 151 6.16 -4.35 24.05
CA ALA A 151 6.29 -5.36 25.10
C ALA A 151 6.35 -6.79 24.54
N THR A 152 5.49 -7.14 23.56
CA THR A 152 5.52 -8.48 22.93
C THR A 152 6.78 -8.73 22.08
N MET A 153 7.42 -7.67 21.58
CA MET A 153 8.68 -7.73 20.86
C MET A 153 9.90 -7.72 21.79
N GLY A 154 9.69 -7.63 23.11
CA GLY A 154 10.75 -7.55 24.11
C GLY A 154 11.51 -6.21 24.13
N ALA A 155 10.93 -5.16 23.51
CA ALA A 155 11.49 -3.82 23.52
C ALA A 155 11.08 -3.10 24.81
N ASN A 156 12.06 -2.51 25.49
CA ASN A 156 11.83 -1.59 26.61
C ASN A 156 11.87 -0.16 26.08
N ILE A 157 10.94 0.66 26.57
CA ILE A 157 10.92 2.10 26.29
C ILE A 157 11.18 2.88 27.57
N ASP A 158 11.84 4.01 27.43
CA ASP A 158 12.01 4.97 28.51
C ASP A 158 10.66 5.61 28.86
N VAL A 159 10.51 5.96 30.14
CA VAL A 159 9.38 6.77 30.62
C VAL A 159 9.94 8.15 30.92
N LEU A 160 9.25 9.19 30.43
CA LEU A 160 9.64 10.55 30.70
C LEU A 160 9.71 10.79 32.21
N THR A 161 10.73 11.49 32.66
CA THR A 161 10.76 11.97 34.05
C THR A 161 9.71 13.06 34.24
N PRO A 162 9.24 13.31 35.47
CA PRO A 162 8.29 14.40 35.74
C PRO A 162 8.80 15.76 35.25
N GLU A 163 10.11 15.98 35.29
CA GLU A 163 10.78 17.19 34.77
C GLU A 163 10.67 17.28 33.24
N GLN A 164 10.87 16.18 32.51
CA GLN A 164 10.72 16.13 31.05
C GLN A 164 9.26 16.32 30.62
N GLU A 165 8.30 15.74 31.35
CA GLU A 165 6.88 15.95 31.10
C GLU A 165 6.49 17.42 31.30
N GLN A 166 6.97 18.03 32.40
CA GLN A 166 6.74 19.44 32.69
C GLN A 166 7.37 20.34 31.63
N TYR A 167 8.59 20.04 31.20
CA TYR A 167 9.28 20.78 30.14
C TYR A 167 8.48 20.74 28.83
N LEU A 168 8.07 19.56 28.36
CA LEU A 168 7.29 19.38 27.13
C LEU A 168 5.88 20.01 27.19
N ALA A 169 5.27 20.06 28.38
CA ALA A 169 3.97 20.70 28.60
C ALA A 169 4.08 22.23 28.76
N SER A 170 5.29 22.76 28.93
CA SER A 170 5.54 24.18 29.13
C SER A 170 6.06 24.86 27.87
N TRP A 171 5.44 25.98 27.48
CA TRP A 171 5.92 26.84 26.39
C TRP A 171 6.91 27.91 26.87
N GLN A 172 7.40 27.79 28.12
CA GLN A 172 8.20 28.82 28.79
C GLN A 172 9.71 28.61 28.65
N GLU A 173 10.14 27.41 28.29
CA GLU A 173 11.54 27.07 28.06
C GLU A 173 11.80 26.63 26.62
N GLY A 174 11.51 27.52 25.67
CA GLY A 174 11.92 27.40 24.28
C GLY A 174 12.40 28.74 23.74
N THR A 175 13.41 28.73 22.85
CA THR A 175 13.80 29.89 22.04
C THR A 175 12.71 30.28 21.05
#